data_AF-A0A7N1A3I3-F1
#
_entry.id   AF-A0A7N1A3I3-F1
#
_cell.length_a   1.000
_cell.length_b   1.000
_cell.length_c   1.000
_cell.angle_alpha   90.00
_cell.angle_beta   90.00
_cell.angle_gamma   90.00
#
_symmetry.space_group_name_H-M   'P 1'
#
loop_
_entity.id
_entity.type
_entity.pdbx_description
1 polymer ?
#
loop_
_entity_poly.entity_id
_entity_poly.type
_entity_poly.pdbx_seq_one_letter_code
_entity_poly.pdbx_strand_id
1 'polypeptide(L)'
;MASSPCFSRTHSHACSVSLPSRPHPLAPEFDKILCGLRSSEAFTSASITSQFNGLNDLHDCLHDLLLSLEAQKTLARECYERSVNEILDGSLRLLDGCEAAKSALLVTKHYVQELQSALRRRSSD
;
A
#
# COMPACT_ATOMS: atom_id res chain seq x y z
N MET A 1 43.80 -31.45 -9.45
CA MET A 1 42.68 -31.45 -8.47
C MET A 1 42.27 -29.99 -8.28
N ALA A 2 41.06 -29.64 -8.71
CA ALA A 2 40.57 -28.26 -8.72
C ALA A 2 40.11 -27.85 -7.32
N SER A 3 40.61 -26.73 -6.82
CA SER A 3 40.13 -26.13 -5.57
C SER A 3 38.81 -25.42 -5.83
N SER A 4 37.76 -25.90 -5.17
CA SER A 4 36.43 -25.30 -5.20
C SER A 4 36.44 -23.90 -4.57
N PRO A 5 35.78 -22.89 -5.16
CA PRO A 5 35.57 -21.62 -4.50
C PRO A 5 34.54 -21.80 -3.39
N CYS A 6 34.92 -21.49 -2.14
CA CYS A 6 33.94 -21.30 -1.07
C CYS A 6 33.13 -20.04 -1.38
N PHE A 7 31.93 -20.20 -1.93
CA PHE A 7 30.93 -19.15 -1.98
C PHE A 7 30.52 -18.84 -0.53
N SER A 8 31.07 -17.78 0.05
CA SER A 8 30.53 -17.17 1.25
C SER A 8 29.20 -16.50 0.87
N ARG A 9 28.12 -17.27 0.97
CA ARG A 9 26.75 -16.74 1.03
C ARG A 9 26.67 -15.85 2.27
N THR A 10 26.86 -14.54 2.10
CA THR A 10 26.46 -13.57 3.12
C THR A 10 24.94 -13.58 3.14
N HIS A 11 24.39 -14.41 4.04
CA HIS A 11 22.98 -14.46 4.34
C HIS A 11 22.63 -13.13 5.02
N SER A 12 22.40 -12.10 4.21
CA SER A 12 21.96 -10.80 4.67
C SER A 12 20.55 -11.00 5.20
N HIS A 13 20.40 -11.04 6.52
CA HIS A 13 19.11 -10.87 7.15
C HIS A 13 18.60 -9.50 6.74
N ALA A 14 17.70 -9.46 5.77
CA ALA A 14 16.91 -8.27 5.48
C ALA A 14 16.00 -8.03 6.70
N CYS A 15 16.56 -7.48 7.77
CA CYS A 15 15.80 -6.98 8.89
C CYS A 15 15.05 -5.75 8.38
N SER A 16 13.72 -5.86 8.29
CA SER A 16 12.85 -4.73 8.01
C SER A 16 13.13 -3.65 9.06
N VAL A 17 13.77 -2.56 8.66
CA VAL A 17 13.86 -1.36 9.49
C VAL A 17 12.48 -0.74 9.49
N SER A 18 11.73 -0.91 10.57
CA SER A 18 10.52 -0.13 10.78
C SER A 18 10.93 1.33 10.88
N LEU A 19 10.36 2.14 9.99
CA LEU A 19 10.50 3.59 10.10
C LEU A 19 9.88 4.03 11.43
N PRO A 20 10.48 5.02 12.12
CA PRO A 20 9.87 5.57 13.31
C PRO A 20 8.44 6.02 12.98
N SER A 21 7.47 5.56 13.78
CA SER A 21 6.09 6.00 13.68
C SER A 21 6.05 7.52 13.85
N ARG A 22 5.59 8.24 12.83
CA ARG A 22 5.40 9.69 12.94
C ARG A 22 4.32 9.92 14.01
N PRO A 23 4.58 10.72 15.05
CA PRO A 23 3.56 11.02 16.05
C PRO A 23 2.37 11.71 15.37
N HIS A 24 1.16 11.35 15.81
CA HIS A 24 -0.06 11.94 15.30
C HIS A 24 -0.05 13.47 15.55
N PRO A 25 -0.57 14.31 14.64
CA PRO A 25 -0.54 15.78 14.81
C PRO A 25 -1.14 16.28 16.14
N LEU A 26 -2.12 15.53 16.67
CA LEU A 26 -2.79 15.84 17.96
C LEU A 26 -2.12 15.20 19.18
N ALA A 27 -1.12 14.33 19.02
CA ALA A 27 -0.39 13.73 20.15
C ALA A 27 0.24 14.76 21.12
N PRO A 28 0.91 15.83 20.67
CA PRO A 28 1.46 16.84 21.59
C PRO A 28 0.39 17.64 22.35
N GLU A 29 -0.81 17.80 21.77
CA GLU A 29 -1.93 18.49 22.42
C GLU A 29 -2.53 17.63 23.52
N PHE A 30 -2.74 16.35 23.25
CA PHE A 30 -3.16 15.35 24.22
C PHE A 30 -2.21 15.26 25.42
N ASP A 31 -0.90 15.17 25.17
CA ASP A 31 0.12 15.14 26.23
C ASP A 31 0.13 16.42 27.08
N LYS A 32 -0.07 17.58 26.45
CA LYS A 32 -0.14 18.86 27.14
C LYS A 32 -1.30 18.92 28.13
N ILE A 33 -2.49 18.46 27.73
CA ILE A 33 -3.69 18.45 28.60
C ILE A 33 -3.47 17.49 29.78
N LEU A 34 -2.93 16.29 29.53
CA LEU A 34 -2.62 15.32 30.58
C LEU A 34 -1.60 15.83 31.59
N CYS A 35 -0.51 16.44 31.12
CA CYS A 35 0.48 17.06 32.00
C CYS A 35 -0.13 18.17 32.84
N GLY A 36 -0.97 19.03 32.25
CA GLY A 36 -1.66 20.10 32.97
C GLY A 36 -2.58 19.57 34.08
N LEU A 37 -3.37 18.54 33.80
CA LEU A 37 -4.24 17.90 34.79
C LEU A 37 -3.46 17.25 35.94
N ARG A 38 -2.32 16.61 35.63
CA ARG A 38 -1.48 15.92 36.62
C ARG A 38 -0.79 16.87 37.59
N SER A 39 -0.52 18.11 37.18
CA SER A 39 0.13 19.14 38.02
C SER A 39 -0.84 19.92 38.92
N SER A 40 -2.15 19.65 38.86
CA SER A 40 -3.15 20.36 39.66
C SER A 40 -3.30 19.72 41.06
N GLU A 41 -2.63 20.28 42.07
CA GLU A 41 -2.58 19.72 43.44
C GLU A 41 -3.52 20.38 44.47
N ALA A 42 -4.25 21.44 44.11
CA ALA A 42 -5.08 22.20 45.06
C ALA A 42 -6.57 21.80 45.03
N PHE A 43 -7.19 21.52 46.18
CA PHE A 43 -8.63 21.24 46.29
C PHE A 43 -9.45 22.48 46.67
N THR A 44 -9.32 23.55 45.88
CA THR A 44 -10.23 24.72 45.97
C THR A 44 -11.37 24.56 44.96
N SER A 45 -12.53 25.18 45.21
CA SER A 45 -13.68 25.15 44.27
C SER A 45 -13.32 25.66 42.87
N ALA A 46 -12.43 26.66 42.78
CA ALA A 46 -11.87 27.15 41.52
C ALA A 46 -10.96 26.11 40.83
N SER A 47 -10.19 25.33 41.61
CA SER A 47 -9.32 24.28 41.07
C SER A 47 -10.12 23.06 40.57
N ILE A 48 -11.19 22.68 41.29
CA ILE A 48 -12.09 21.59 40.89
C ILE A 48 -12.79 21.90 39.57
N THR A 49 -13.25 23.14 39.38
CA THR A 49 -13.87 23.59 38.11
C THR A 49 -12.87 23.59 36.96
N SER A 50 -11.64 24.06 37.17
CA SER A 50 -10.58 23.97 36.14
C SER A 50 -10.19 22.53 35.79
N GLN A 51 -10.20 21.62 36.76
CA GLN A 51 -9.90 20.21 36.53
C GLN A 51 -10.99 19.51 35.72
N PHE A 52 -12.26 19.83 35.98
CA PHE A 52 -13.39 19.36 35.17
C PHE A 52 -13.33 19.89 33.73
N ASN A 53 -12.95 21.16 33.54
CA ASN A 53 -12.78 21.72 32.21
C ASN A 53 -11.64 21.02 31.45
N GLY A 54 -10.48 20.80 32.09
CA GLY A 54 -9.39 20.06 31.45
C GLY A 54 -9.72 18.60 31.12
N LEU A 55 -10.61 17.96 31.90
CA LEU A 55 -11.15 16.63 31.58
C LEU A 55 -12.05 16.64 30.34
N ASN A 56 -12.87 17.68 30.17
CA ASN A 56 -13.65 17.87 28.94
C ASN A 56 -12.73 18.14 27.75
N ASP A 57 -11.73 19.01 27.90
CA ASP A 57 -10.75 19.27 26.84
C ASP A 57 -10.01 17.99 26.42
N LEU A 58 -9.67 17.12 27.39
CA LEU A 58 -9.06 15.83 27.13
C LEU A 58 -10.00 14.90 26.35
N HIS A 59 -11.27 14.87 26.74
CA HIS A 59 -12.29 14.08 26.07
C HIS A 59 -12.47 14.51 24.61
N ASP A 60 -12.52 15.81 24.36
CA ASP A 60 -12.70 16.36 23.01
C ASP A 60 -11.47 16.10 22.14
N CYS A 61 -10.26 16.27 22.70
CA CYS A 61 -9.01 15.93 22.02
C CYS A 61 -8.94 14.43 21.63
N LEU A 62 -9.40 13.54 22.51
CA LEU A 62 -9.50 12.10 22.21
C LEU A 62 -10.52 11.80 21.11
N HIS A 63 -11.66 12.47 21.13
CA HIS A 63 -12.69 12.32 20.12
C HIS A 63 -12.16 12.69 18.73
N ASP A 64 -11.49 13.84 18.62
CA ASP A 64 -10.87 14.31 17.39
C ASP A 64 -9.77 13.38 16.89
N LEU A 65 -8.97 12.80 17.81
CA LEU A 65 -7.94 11.83 17.47
C LEU A 65 -8.53 10.53 16.91
N LEU A 66 -9.63 10.03 17.49
CA LEU A 66 -10.33 8.83 17.02
C LEU A 66 -10.96 9.07 15.64
N LEU A 67 -11.65 10.19 15.45
CA LEU A 67 -12.23 10.60 14.17
C LEU A 67 -11.16 10.74 13.08
N SER A 68 -10.04 11.39 13.39
CA SER A 68 -8.91 11.54 12.47
C SER A 68 -8.32 10.19 12.06
N LEU A 69 -8.14 9.26 13.02
CA LEU A 69 -7.63 7.92 12.74
C LEU A 69 -8.58 7.12 11.85
N GLU A 70 -9.88 7.21 12.09
CA GLU A 70 -10.90 6.51 11.30
C GLU A 70 -10.99 7.07 9.87
N ALA A 71 -10.95 8.39 9.71
CA ALA A 71 -10.86 9.04 8.41
C ALA A 71 -9.59 8.62 7.66
N GLN A 72 -8.44 8.59 8.34
CA GLN A 72 -7.17 8.18 7.73
C GLN A 72 -7.18 6.70 7.31
N LYS A 73 -7.76 5.81 8.12
CA LYS A 73 -7.93 4.38 7.76
C LYS A 73 -8.81 4.21 6.54
N THR A 74 -9.93 4.94 6.49
CA THR A 74 -10.87 4.91 5.36
C THR A 74 -10.18 5.39 4.08
N LEU A 75 -9.51 6.54 4.14
CA LEU A 75 -8.75 7.07 3.01
C LEU A 75 -7.63 6.13 2.55
N ALA A 76 -6.88 5.55 3.49
CA ALA A 76 -5.81 4.60 3.15
C ALA A 76 -6.36 3.36 2.45
N ARG A 77 -7.50 2.84 2.93
CA ARG A 77 -8.20 1.71 2.31
C ARG A 77 -8.67 2.05 0.90
N GLU A 78 -9.34 3.18 0.72
CA GLU A 78 -9.82 3.63 -0.59
C GLU A 78 -8.67 3.84 -1.58
N CYS A 79 -7.57 4.45 -1.12
CA CYS A 79 -6.37 4.64 -1.95
C CYS A 79 -5.76 3.30 -2.35
N TYR A 80 -5.68 2.35 -1.41
CA TYR A 80 -5.19 1.01 -1.69
C TYR A 80 -6.09 0.29 -2.70
N GLU A 81 -7.40 0.24 -2.47
CA GLU A 81 -8.36 -0.39 -3.39
C GLU A 81 -8.31 0.24 -4.79
N ARG A 82 -8.22 1.57 -4.89
CA ARG A 82 -8.04 2.27 -6.17
C ARG A 82 -6.76 1.86 -6.88
N SER A 83 -5.64 1.85 -6.17
CA SER A 83 -4.33 1.47 -6.76
C SER A 83 -4.31 0.02 -7.24
N VAL A 84 -4.93 -0.90 -6.48
CA VAL A 84 -5.04 -2.31 -6.87
C VAL A 84 -5.92 -2.45 -8.12
N ASN A 85 -7.05 -1.72 -8.18
CA ASN A 85 -7.94 -1.74 -9.34
C ASN A 85 -7.24 -1.21 -10.61
N GLU A 86 -6.46 -0.13 -10.52
CA GLU A 86 -5.68 0.40 -11.65
C GLU A 86 -4.65 -0.61 -12.16
N ILE A 87 -3.93 -1.27 -11.25
CA ILE A 87 -2.96 -2.32 -11.61
C ILE A 87 -3.68 -3.50 -12.29
N LEU A 88 -4.84 -3.91 -11.76
CA LEU A 88 -5.62 -5.00 -12.30
C LEU A 88 -6.16 -4.68 -13.70
N ASP A 89 -6.70 -3.48 -13.91
CA ASP A 89 -7.16 -3.00 -15.22
C ASP A 89 -6.02 -2.99 -16.24
N GLY A 90 -4.86 -2.45 -15.86
CA GLY A 90 -3.66 -2.48 -16.69
C GLY A 90 -3.23 -3.91 -17.07
N SER A 91 -3.29 -4.83 -16.11
CA SER A 91 -2.97 -6.24 -16.32
C SER A 91 -3.95 -6.93 -17.27
N LEU A 92 -5.24 -6.63 -17.15
CA LEU A 92 -6.28 -7.17 -18.02
C LEU A 92 -6.09 -6.70 -19.47
N ARG A 93 -5.84 -5.40 -19.66
CA ARG A 93 -5.56 -4.82 -20.98
C ARG A 93 -4.33 -5.43 -21.66
N LEU A 94 -3.30 -5.77 -20.88
CA LEU A 94 -2.12 -6.49 -21.39
C LEU A 94 -2.48 -7.91 -21.84
N LEU A 95 -3.34 -8.60 -21.08
CA LEU A 95 -3.81 -9.93 -21.44
C LEU A 95 -4.63 -9.90 -22.74
N ASP A 96 -5.55 -8.94 -22.88
CA ASP A 96 -6.33 -8.72 -24.10
C ASP A 96 -5.41 -8.46 -25.31
N GLY A 97 -4.38 -7.62 -25.12
CA GLY A 97 -3.35 -7.37 -26.13
C GLY A 97 -2.58 -8.63 -26.53
N CYS A 98 -2.25 -9.49 -25.56
CA CYS A 98 -1.60 -10.78 -25.83
C CYS A 98 -2.51 -11.74 -26.60
N GLU A 99 -3.80 -11.78 -26.29
CA GLU A 99 -4.79 -12.58 -27.03
C GLU A 99 -4.94 -12.10 -28.47
N ALA A 100 -5.02 -10.79 -28.69
CA ALA A 100 -5.07 -10.21 -30.03
C ALA A 100 -3.79 -10.55 -30.83
N ALA A 101 -2.61 -10.40 -30.22
CA ALA A 101 -1.34 -10.74 -30.86
C ALA A 101 -1.26 -12.23 -31.22
N LYS A 102 -1.69 -13.12 -30.30
CA LYS A 102 -1.76 -14.56 -30.56
C LYS A 102 -2.69 -14.87 -31.74
N SER A 103 -3.86 -14.24 -31.78
CA SER A 103 -4.83 -14.42 -32.87
C SER A 103 -4.25 -13.98 -34.22
N ALA A 104 -3.59 -12.82 -34.27
CA ALA A 104 -2.93 -12.34 -35.48
C ALA A 104 -1.82 -13.28 -35.96
N LEU A 105 -1.04 -13.85 -35.04
CA LEU A 105 -0.02 -14.85 -35.35
C LEU A 105 -0.62 -16.13 -35.91
N LEU A 106 -1.74 -16.61 -35.35
CA LEU A 106 -2.44 -17.80 -35.86
C LEU A 106 -2.98 -17.58 -37.27
N VAL A 107 -3.57 -16.42 -37.54
CA VAL A 107 -4.03 -16.02 -38.87
C VAL A 107 -2.85 -15.99 -39.85
N THR A 108 -1.74 -15.35 -39.47
CA THR A 108 -0.54 -15.29 -40.31
C THR A 108 0.01 -16.69 -40.61
N LYS A 109 0.08 -17.56 -39.60
CA LYS A 109 0.51 -18.96 -39.76
C LYS A 109 -0.37 -19.70 -40.78
N HIS A 110 -1.69 -19.54 -40.70
CA HIS A 110 -2.62 -20.17 -41.64
C HIS A 110 -2.35 -19.73 -43.08
N TYR A 111 -2.20 -18.42 -43.33
CA TYR A 111 -1.89 -17.91 -44.67
C TYR A 111 -0.55 -18.41 -45.22
N VAL A 112 0.49 -18.48 -44.37
CA VAL A 112 1.78 -19.03 -44.78
C VAL A 112 1.65 -20.51 -45.18
N GLN A 113 0.87 -21.30 -44.44
CA GLN A 113 0.63 -22.71 -44.76
C GLN A 113 -0.15 -22.88 -46.07
N GLU A 114 -1.18 -22.06 -46.30
CA GLU A 114 -1.93 -22.05 -47.56
C GLU A 114 -1.04 -21.70 -48.76
N LEU A 115 -0.21 -20.65 -48.62
CA LEU A 115 0.73 -20.24 -49.67
C LEU A 115 1.75 -21.32 -49.99
N GLN A 116 2.34 -21.95 -48.96
CA GLN A 116 3.27 -23.06 -49.14
C GLN A 116 2.61 -24.26 -49.82
N SER A 117 1.37 -24.57 -49.46
CA SER A 117 0.60 -25.66 -50.07
C SER A 117 0.30 -25.38 -51.55
N ALA A 118 -0.10 -24.15 -51.89
CA ALA A 118 -0.32 -23.73 -53.26
C ALA A 118 0.96 -23.81 -54.11
N LEU A 119 2.09 -23.37 -53.56
CA LEU A 119 3.38 -23.43 -54.26
C LEU A 119 3.82 -24.87 -54.56
N ARG A 120 3.62 -25.80 -53.60
CA ARG A 120 3.91 -27.23 -53.78
C ARG A 120 3.04 -27.90 -54.84
N ARG A 121 1.75 -27.56 -54.91
CA ARG A 121 0.86 -28.07 -55.96
C ARG A 121 1.34 -27.62 -57.34
N ARG A 122 1.68 -26.34 -57.49
CA ARG A 122 2.19 -25.78 -58.76
C ARG A 122 3.51 -26.41 -59.22
N SER A 123 4.38 -26.86 -58.32
CA SER A 123 5.64 -27.53 -58.71
C SER A 123 5.46 -29.00 -59.11
N SER A 124 4.26 -29.55 -58.94
CA SER A 124 3.92 -30.95 -59.22
C SER A 124 3.16 -31.11 -60.55
N ASP A 125 2.77 -30.00 -61.19
CA ASP A 125 2.18 -29.88 -62.53
C ASP A 125 3.25 -29.43 -63.54
#